data_AF-A0A0J5KI99-F1
#
_entry.id   AF-A0A0J5KI99-F1
#
_cell.length_a   1.000
_cell.length_b   1.000
_cell.length_c   1.000
_cell.angle_alpha   90.00
_cell.angle_beta   90.00
_cell.angle_gamma   90.00
#
_symmetry.space_group_name_H-M   'P 1'
#
loop_
_entity.id
_entity.type
_entity.pdbx_description
1 polymer ?
#
loop_
_entity_poly.entity_id
_entity_poly.type
_entity_poly.pdbx_seq_one_letter_code
_entity_poly.pdbx_strand_id
1 'polypeptide(L)' 'MTTRLSLTEDQFVDMAFITSLLQMTDKWIYKLIKDGVFPKPIKLGRSSRWLKSEVENWLQERIDQSRK' A
#
# COMPACT_ATOMS: atom_id res chain seq x y z
N MET A 1 11.24 5.58 -13.67
CA MET A 1 10.32 6.34 -14.53
C MET A 1 8.93 6.17 -13.94
N THR A 2 8.37 7.21 -13.33
CA THR A 2 7.03 7.13 -12.72
C THR A 2 6.00 7.25 -13.83
N THR A 3 5.45 6.11 -14.27
CA THR A 3 4.39 6.06 -15.27
C THR A 3 3.22 6.90 -14.75
N ARG A 4 2.81 7.92 -15.52
CA ARG A 4 1.54 8.61 -15.28
C ARG A 4 0.43 7.59 -15.54
N LEU A 5 -0.03 6.90 -14.52
CA LEU A 5 -1.29 6.19 -14.56
C LEU A 5 -2.36 7.26 -14.78
N SER A 6 -3.16 7.13 -15.84
CA SER A 6 -4.36 7.96 -15.95
C SER A 6 -5.19 7.79 -14.66
N LEU A 7 -5.94 8.80 -14.23
CA LEU A 7 -6.72 8.76 -12.97
C LEU A 7 -7.66 7.54 -12.88
N THR A 8 -7.94 6.90 -14.01
CA THR A 8 -8.79 5.72 -14.19
C THR A 8 -8.05 4.38 -14.25
N GLU A 9 -6.72 4.37 -14.35
CA GLU A 9 -5.92 3.14 -14.47
C GLU A 9 -5.55 2.50 -13.13
N ASP A 10 -5.52 3.29 -12.05
CA ASP A 10 -5.18 2.78 -10.73
C ASP A 10 -6.45 2.45 -9.91
N GLN A 11 -6.32 1.43 -9.06
CA GLN A 11 -7.43 0.93 -8.26
C GLN A 11 -7.21 1.26 -6.79
N PHE A 12 -8.28 1.65 -6.11
CA PHE A 12 -8.26 1.80 -4.66
C PHE A 12 -8.44 0.45 -3.96
N VAL A 13 -7.45 0.07 -3.17
CA VAL A 13 -7.50 -1.11 -2.30
C VAL A 13 -7.82 -0.70 -0.86
N ASP A 14 -8.39 -1.62 -0.09
CA ASP A 14 -8.68 -1.43 1.33
C ASP A 14 -7.76 -2.27 2.22
N MET A 15 -7.93 -2.10 3.54
CA MET A 15 -7.14 -2.82 4.52
C MET A 15 -7.31 -4.34 4.40
N ALA A 16 -8.52 -4.83 4.13
CA ALA A 16 -8.79 -6.26 4.02
C ALA A 16 -8.03 -6.89 2.85
N PHE A 17 -8.02 -6.21 1.70
CA PHE A 17 -7.20 -6.59 0.55
C PHE A 17 -5.72 -6.63 0.92
N ILE A 18 -5.19 -5.59 1.56
CA ILE A 18 -3.77 -5.49 1.94
C ILE A 18 -3.38 -6.62 2.91
N THR A 19 -4.21 -6.88 3.93
CA THR A 19 -3.94 -7.96 4.89
C THR A 19 -3.97 -9.34 4.24
N SER A 20 -4.86 -9.55 3.26
CA SER A 20 -4.95 -10.80 2.50
C SER A 20 -3.75 -10.97 1.55
N LEU A 21 -3.33 -9.89 0.89
CA LEU A 21 -2.18 -9.89 -0.01
C LEU A 21 -0.88 -10.20 0.74
N LEU A 22 -0.67 -9.56 1.90
CA LEU A 22 0.58 -9.68 2.66
C LEU A 22 0.57 -10.87 3.63
N GLN A 23 -0.59 -11.47 3.90
CA GLN A 23 -0.79 -12.46 4.96
C GLN A 23 -0.37 -11.92 6.34
N MET A 24 -0.74 -10.67 6.62
CA MET A 24 -0.37 -9.95 7.85
C MET A 24 -1.58 -9.32 8.53
N THR A 25 -1.45 -9.04 9.83
CA THR A 25 -2.52 -8.39 10.59
C THR A 25 -2.59 -6.89 10.29
N ASP A 26 -3.81 -6.36 10.35
CA ASP A 26 -4.08 -4.92 10.28
C ASP A 26 -3.25 -4.10 11.28
N LYS A 27 -3.09 -4.60 12.51
CA LYS A 27 -2.28 -3.98 13.57
C LYS A 27 -0.83 -3.80 13.14
N TRP A 28 -0.27 -4.78 12.43
CA TRP A 28 1.10 -4.67 11.94
C TRP A 28 1.22 -3.65 10.80
N ILE A 29 0.24 -3.61 9.89
CA ILE A 29 0.18 -2.58 8.84
C ILE A 29 0.05 -1.18 9.44
N TYR A 30 -0.80 -0.99 10.45
CA TYR A 30 -0.90 0.28 11.18
C TYR A 30 0.40 0.67 11.88
N LYS A 31 1.14 -0.30 12.42
CA LYS A 31 2.49 -0.05 12.95
C LYS A 31 3.41 0.49 11.86
N LEU A 32 3.45 -0.14 10.67
CA LEU A 32 4.28 0.36 9.58
C LEU A 32 3.88 1.76 9.09
N ILE A 33 2.58 2.06 9.06
CA ILE A 33 2.08 3.40 8.73
C ILE A 33 2.56 4.42 9.77
N LYS A 34 2.52 4.06 11.05
CA LYS A 34 3.02 4.90 12.15
C LYS A 34 4.54 5.11 12.06
N ASP A 35 5.28 4.07 11.70
CA ASP A 35 6.72 4.10 11.54
C ASP A 35 7.14 4.82 10.23
N GLY A 36 6.19 5.25 9.40
CA GLY A 36 6.44 5.95 8.13
C GLY A 36 6.98 5.05 7.02
N VAL A 37 6.94 3.73 7.21
CA VAL A 37 7.50 2.73 6.28
C VAL A 37 6.47 2.30 5.23
N PHE A 38 5.18 2.31 5.56
CA PHE A 38 4.10 1.94 4.63
C PHE A 38 3.32 3.17 4.16
N PRO A 39 2.80 3.18 2.91
CA PRO A 39 2.02 4.30 2.39
C PRO A 39 0.85 4.70 3.30
N LYS A 40 0.63 6.00 3.45
CA LYS A 40 -0.48 6.51 4.28
C LYS A 40 -1.81 6.34 3.54
N PRO A 41 -2.90 5.99 4.23
CA PRO A 41 -4.20 5.89 3.58
C PRO A 41 -4.71 7.25 3.10
N ILE A 42 -5.36 7.23 1.95
CA ILE A 42 -6.23 8.28 1.44
C ILE A 42 -7.61 8.12 2.11
N LYS A 43 -8.09 9.19 2.75
CA LYS A 43 -9.39 9.20 3.44
C LYS A 43 -10.51 9.56 2.47
N LEU A 44 -11.45 8.63 2.30
CA LEU A 44 -12.71 8.82 1.56
C LEU A 44 -13.87 8.72 2.57
N GLY A 45 -14.04 9.80 3.34
CA GLY A 45 -14.96 9.82 4.49
C GLY A 45 -14.49 8.90 5.62
N ARG A 46 -15.31 7.90 5.96
CA ARG A 46 -14.96 6.89 6.97
C ARG A 46 -14.03 5.80 6.44
N SER A 47 -13.96 5.65 5.12
CA SER A 47 -13.12 4.63 4.48
C SER A 47 -11.69 5.13 4.32
N SER A 48 -10.75 4.23 4.60
CA SER A 48 -9.32 4.42 4.32
C SER A 48 -8.97 3.56 3.12
N ARG A 49 -8.38 4.16 2.10
CA ARG A 49 -8.00 3.47 0.85
C ARG A 49 -6.55 3.77 0.50
N TRP A 50 -5.96 2.90 -0.30
CA TRP A 50 -4.61 3.08 -0.86
C TRP A 50 -4.67 2.90 -2.36
N LEU A 51 -3.78 3.56 -3.07
CA LEU A 51 -3.57 3.23 -4.47
C LEU A 51 -2.88 1.86 -4.54
N LYS A 52 -3.37 0.99 -5.41
CA LYS A 52 -2.78 -0.34 -5.61
C LYS A 52 -1.32 -0.21 -6.02
N SER A 53 -1.00 0.73 -6.90
CA SER A 53 0.37 1.01 -7.33
C SER A 53 1.31 1.40 -6.18
N GLU A 54 0.84 2.16 -5.19
CA GLU A 54 1.65 2.53 -4.01
C GLU A 54 2.00 1.30 -3.17
N VAL A 55 1.03 0.39 -2.99
CA VAL A 55 1.25 -0.86 -2.26
C VAL A 55 2.19 -1.79 -3.02
N GLU A 56 2.05 -1.89 -4.34
CA GLU A 56 2.94 -2.69 -5.21
C GLU A 56 4.36 -2.14 -5.25
N ASN A 57 4.52 -0.81 -5.35
CA ASN A 57 5.83 -0.16 -5.31
C ASN A 57 6.54 -0.42 -3.96
N TRP A 58 5.81 -0.28 -2.86
CA TRP A 58 6.33 -0.60 -1.53
C TRP A 58 6.78 -2.07 -1.41
N LEU A 59 6.00 -3.00 -1.98
CA LEU A 59 6.37 -4.41 -2.04
C LEU A 59 7.65 -4.64 -2.85
N GLN A 60 7.76 -3.99 -4.02
CA GLN A 60 8.94 -4.10 -4.87
C GLN A 60 10.20 -3.60 -4.15
N GLU A 61 10.12 -2.47 -3.44
CA GLU A 61 11.23 -1.96 -2.62
C GLU A 61 11.69 -2.98 -1.56
N ARG A 62 10.76 -3.72 -0.94
CA ARG A 62 11.10 -4.78 0.02
C ARG A 62 11.79 -5.98 -0.64
N ILE A 63 11.34 -6.38 -1.83
CA ILE A 63 11.96 -7.45 -2.61
C ILE A 63 13.40 -7.05 -2.97
N ASP A 64 13.59 -5.82 -3.45
CA ASP A 64 14.90 -5.30 -3.84
C ASP A 64 15.83 -5.19 -2.64
N GLN A 65 15.35 -4.72 -1.48
CA GLN A 65 16.12 -4.70 -0.23
C GLN A 65 16.53 -6.11 0.24
N SER A 66 15.67 -7.11 0.05
CA SER A 66 15.96 -8.49 0.46
C SER A 66 16.93 -9.22 -0.47
N ARG A 67 17.07 -8.77 -1.72
CA ARG A 67 17.89 -9.42 -2.76
C ARG A 67 19.14 -8.62 -3.15
N LYS A 68 19.42 -7.54 -2.44
CA LYS A 68 20.75 -6.90 -2.42
C LYS A 68 21.74 -7.75 -1.64
#